data_AF-A0A1G5BR58-F1
#
_entry.id   AF-A0A1G5BR58-F1
#
_cell.length_a   1.000
_cell.length_b   1.000
_cell.length_c   1.000
_cell.angle_alpha   90.00
_cell.angle_beta   90.00
_cell.angle_gamma   90.00
#
_symmetry.space_group_name_H-M   'P 1'
#
loop_
_entity.id
_entity.type
_entity.pdbx_description
1 polymer ?
#
loop_
_entity_poly.entity_id
_entity_poly.type
_entity_poly.pdbx_seq_one_letter_code
_entity_poly.pdbx_strand_id
1 'polypeptide(L)'
;MLLSWMKLAMETNRLAVESQLVIWTRLTQIAYGQGTVAESMLMVTEKVAAFAEASATMATGGSPHKVVKGYRKRVRANVRRLRR
;
A
#
# COMPACT_ATOMS: atom_id res chain seq x y z
N MET A 1 -17.66 -19.81 -1.30
CA MET A 1 -16.31 -19.61 -1.90
C MET A 1 -16.28 -18.46 -2.90
N LEU A 2 -17.14 -18.44 -3.93
CA LEU A 2 -17.19 -17.39 -4.97
C LEU A 2 -17.24 -15.94 -4.41
N LEU A 3 -18.10 -15.67 -3.43
CA LEU A 3 -18.23 -14.36 -2.80
C LEU A 3 -16.95 -13.88 -2.08
N SER A 4 -16.19 -14.82 -1.50
CA SER A 4 -14.91 -14.51 -0.83
C SER A 4 -13.84 -14.10 -1.85
N TRP A 5 -13.79 -14.80 -2.98
CA TRP A 5 -12.92 -14.48 -4.11
C TRP A 5 -13.27 -13.14 -4.76
N MET A 6 -14.56 -12.86 -4.99
CA MET A 6 -15.01 -11.54 -5.46
C MET A 6 -14.62 -10.42 -4.48
N LYS A 7 -14.78 -10.64 -3.18
CA LYS A 7 -14.39 -9.66 -2.16
C LYS A 7 -12.88 -9.39 -2.19
N LEU A 8 -12.07 -10.45 -2.32
CA LEU A 8 -10.62 -10.31 -2.43
C LEU A 8 -10.25 -9.52 -3.70
N ALA A 9 -10.85 -9.86 -4.84
CA ALA A 9 -10.60 -9.17 -6.10
C ALA A 9 -10.94 -7.67 -6.01
N MET A 10 -12.07 -7.31 -5.38
CA MET A 10 -12.42 -5.90 -5.13
C MET A 10 -11.42 -5.19 -4.20
N GLU A 11 -10.97 -5.87 -3.14
CA GLU A 11 -9.98 -5.31 -2.21
C GLU A 11 -8.63 -5.10 -2.92
N THR A 12 -8.19 -6.06 -3.72
CA THR A 12 -6.97 -5.98 -4.53
C THR A 12 -7.08 -4.90 -5.61
N ASN A 13 -8.23 -4.77 -6.28
CA ASN A 13 -8.43 -3.72 -7.29
C ASN A 13 -8.37 -2.32 -6.65
N ARG A 14 -9.01 -2.14 -5.49
CA ARG A 14 -8.90 -0.88 -4.74
C ARG A 14 -7.46 -0.60 -4.31
N LEU A 15 -6.72 -1.63 -3.92
CA LEU A 15 -5.30 -1.50 -3.61
C LEU A 15 -4.49 -1.06 -4.84
N ALA A 16 -4.77 -1.64 -6.02
CA ALA A 16 -4.10 -1.27 -7.26
C ALA A 16 -4.33 0.22 -7.58
N VAL A 17 -5.57 0.70 -7.52
CA VAL A 17 -5.90 2.12 -7.72
C VAL A 17 -5.21 3.04 -6.71
N GLU A 18 -5.26 2.68 -5.42
CA GLU A 18 -4.59 3.44 -4.35
C GLU A 18 -3.06 3.49 -4.58
N SER A 19 -2.46 2.42 -5.10
CA SER A 19 -1.03 2.35 -5.42
C SER A 19 -0.67 3.19 -6.65
N GLN A 20 -1.51 3.20 -7.69
CA GLN A 20 -1.31 4.05 -8.88
C GLN A 20 -1.28 5.54 -8.53
N LEU A 21 -2.12 5.98 -7.59
CA LEU A 21 -2.08 7.36 -7.09
C LEU A 21 -0.75 7.71 -6.43
N VAL A 22 -0.19 6.82 -5.60
CA VAL A 22 1.12 7.03 -4.96
C VAL A 22 2.23 7.12 -6.01
N ILE A 23 2.22 6.20 -6.99
CA ILE A 23 3.21 6.20 -8.09
C ILE A 23 3.12 7.51 -8.87
N TRP A 24 1.91 7.91 -9.27
CA TRP A 24 1.68 9.14 -10.02
C TRP A 24 2.18 10.36 -9.25
N THR A 25 1.76 10.54 -7.99
CA THR A 25 2.23 11.67 -7.16
C THR A 25 3.74 11.68 -7.02
N ARG A 26 4.39 10.52 -6.91
CA ARG A 26 5.84 10.47 -6.78
C ARG A 26 6.57 10.80 -8.07
N LEU A 27 6.08 10.31 -9.21
CA LEU A 27 6.61 10.71 -10.52
C LEU A 27 6.45 12.21 -10.75
N THR A 28 5.32 12.79 -10.36
CA THR A 28 5.08 14.24 -10.41
C THR A 28 6.06 15.01 -9.53
N GLN A 29 6.24 14.60 -8.27
CA GLN A 29 7.21 15.24 -7.36
C GLN A 29 8.63 15.20 -7.95
N ILE A 30 9.06 14.05 -8.46
CA ILE A 30 10.37 13.91 -9.13
C ILE A 30 10.48 14.86 -10.34
N ALA A 31 9.45 14.92 -11.19
CA ALA A 31 9.45 15.77 -12.37
C ALA A 31 9.53 17.28 -12.03
N TYR A 32 8.95 17.69 -10.90
CA TYR A 32 9.04 19.07 -10.41
C TYR A 32 10.26 19.33 -9.51
N GLY A 33 11.16 18.36 -9.34
CA GLY A 33 12.31 18.48 -8.42
C GLY A 33 11.90 18.60 -6.94
N GLN A 34 10.70 18.15 -6.60
CA GLN A 34 10.12 18.19 -5.26
C GLN A 34 10.30 16.83 -4.54
N GLY A 35 10.25 16.88 -3.20
CA GLY A 35 10.39 15.70 -2.34
C GLY A 35 11.79 15.54 -1.75
N THR A 36 11.89 14.78 -0.67
CA THR A 36 13.14 14.58 0.06
C THR A 36 13.58 13.12 0.02
N VAL A 37 14.90 12.90 0.12
CA VAL A 37 15.47 11.56 0.30
C VAL A 37 14.90 10.88 1.54
N ALA A 38 14.67 11.65 2.62
CA ALA A 38 14.05 11.16 3.85
C ALA A 38 12.65 10.58 3.59
N GLU A 39 11.79 11.27 2.81
CA GLU A 39 10.46 10.75 2.46
C GLU A 39 10.56 9.50 1.56
N SER A 40 11.52 9.47 0.62
CA SER A 40 11.76 8.28 -0.19
C SER A 40 12.15 7.07 0.67
N MET A 41 13.05 7.27 1.64
CA MET A 41 13.48 6.21 2.56
C MET A 41 12.33 5.75 3.44
N LEU A 42 11.53 6.68 3.98
CA LEU A 42 10.35 6.35 4.79
C LEU A 42 9.38 5.45 4.00
N MET A 43 9.11 5.75 2.74
CA MET A 43 8.25 4.92 1.90
C MET A 43 8.79 3.51 1.68
N VAL A 44 10.10 3.35 1.55
CA VAL A 44 10.74 2.02 1.43
C VAL A 44 10.61 1.26 2.75
N THR A 45 10.90 1.90 3.87
CA THR A 45 10.72 1.30 5.20
C THR A 45 9.27 0.89 5.44
N GLU A 46 8.30 1.70 4.99
CA GLU A 46 6.87 1.38 5.05
C GLU A 46 6.53 0.11 4.25
N LYS A 47 7.12 -0.09 3.07
CA LYS A 47 6.92 -1.32 2.26
C LYS A 47 7.51 -2.55 2.94
N VAL A 48 8.71 -2.44 3.50
CA VAL A 48 9.37 -3.54 4.23
C VAL A 48 8.57 -3.92 5.47
N ALA A 49 8.09 -2.93 6.23
CA ALA A 49 7.23 -3.16 7.39
C ALA A 49 5.90 -3.82 6.98
N ALA A 50 5.27 -3.36 5.90
CA ALA A 50 4.02 -3.95 5.40
C ALA A 50 4.21 -5.40 4.93
N PHE A 51 5.37 -5.73 4.34
CA PHE A 51 5.73 -7.10 3.99
C PHE A 51 5.92 -7.96 5.23
N ALA A 52 6.63 -7.47 6.25
CA ALA A 52 6.79 -8.20 7.51
C ALA A 52 5.44 -8.47 8.19
N GLU A 53 4.54 -7.48 8.23
CA GLU A 53 3.16 -7.63 8.76
C GLU A 53 2.36 -8.66 7.95
N ALA A 54 2.48 -8.65 6.62
CA ALA A 54 1.82 -9.61 5.75
C ALA A 54 2.34 -11.04 5.99
N SER A 55 3.66 -11.23 6.03
CA SER A 55 4.30 -12.51 6.30
C SER A 55 3.94 -13.06 7.67
N ALA A 56 3.95 -12.21 8.71
CA ALA A 56 3.51 -12.59 10.05
C ALA A 56 2.04 -13.01 10.05
N THR A 57 1.17 -12.23 9.39
CA THR A 57 -0.26 -12.54 9.27
C THR A 57 -0.46 -13.91 8.62
N MET A 58 0.26 -14.22 7.55
CA MET A 58 0.20 -15.52 6.87
C MET A 58 0.73 -16.65 7.76
N ALA A 59 1.88 -16.45 8.41
CA ALA A 59 2.51 -17.44 9.29
C ALA A 59 1.62 -17.82 10.49
N THR A 60 0.82 -16.89 11.01
CA THR A 60 -0.12 -17.14 12.11
C THR A 60 -1.50 -17.65 11.64
N GLY A 61 -1.64 -18.10 10.39
CA GLY A 61 -2.90 -18.63 9.85
C GLY A 61 -3.93 -17.56 9.45
N GLY A 62 -3.49 -16.33 9.21
CA GLY A 62 -4.34 -15.24 8.73
C GLY A 62 -4.75 -15.39 7.26
N SER A 63 -5.82 -14.70 6.86
CA SER A 63 -6.33 -14.77 5.49
C SER A 63 -5.70 -13.73 4.56
N PRO A 64 -5.66 -14.00 3.24
CA PRO A 64 -5.26 -13.01 2.25
C PRO A 64 -6.04 -11.67 2.36
N HIS A 65 -7.33 -11.70 2.73
CA HIS A 65 -8.11 -10.48 2.98
C HIS A 65 -7.54 -9.64 4.12
N LYS A 66 -7.04 -10.25 5.20
CA LYS A 66 -6.38 -9.50 6.29
C LYS A 66 -5.10 -8.82 5.79
N VAL A 67 -4.31 -9.51 4.97
CA VAL A 67 -3.11 -8.96 4.34
C VAL A 67 -3.45 -7.76 3.47
N VAL A 68 -4.40 -7.91 2.54
CA VAL A 68 -4.80 -6.83 1.62
C VAL A 68 -5.39 -5.64 2.40
N LYS A 69 -6.23 -5.89 3.42
CA LYS A 69 -6.78 -4.83 4.27
C LYS A 69 -5.69 -4.04 5.02
N GLY A 70 -4.70 -4.74 5.58
CA GLY A 70 -3.54 -4.13 6.24
C GLY A 70 -2.74 -3.25 5.29
N TYR A 71 -2.40 -3.80 4.12
CA TYR A 71 -1.63 -3.09 3.10
C TYR A 71 -2.36 -1.83 2.58
N ARG A 72 -3.68 -1.91 2.36
CA ARG A 72 -4.51 -0.74 1.99
C ARG A 72 -4.52 0.38 3.03
N LYS A 73 -4.48 0.04 4.33
CA LYS A 73 -4.38 1.05 5.40
C LYS A 73 -3.08 1.86 5.27
N ARG A 74 -1.97 1.20 4.98
CA ARG A 74 -0.66 1.82 4.76
C ARG A 74 -0.66 2.71 3.52
N VAL A 75 -1.15 2.23 2.38
CA VAL A 75 -1.23 3.01 1.13
C VAL A 75 -2.12 4.24 1.29
N ARG A 76 -3.27 4.12 1.97
CA ARG A 76 -4.15 5.28 2.25
C ARG A 76 -3.49 6.33 3.14
N ALA A 77 -2.73 5.91 4.15
CA ALA A 77 -1.98 6.85 4.98
C ALA A 77 -0.93 7.60 4.14
N ASN A 78 -0.27 6.89 3.24
CA ASN A 78 0.71 7.45 2.32
C ASN A 78 0.09 8.48 1.36
N VAL A 79 -1.03 8.14 0.70
CA VAL A 79 -1.79 9.09 -0.15
C VAL A 79 -2.20 10.34 0.62
N ARG A 80 -2.66 10.21 1.87
CA ARG A 80 -3.03 11.37 2.70
C ARG A 80 -1.84 12.26 3.03
N ARG A 81 -0.65 11.67 3.24
CA ARG A 81 0.58 12.40 3.54
C ARG A 81 1.10 13.15 2.32
N LEU A 82 1.12 12.50 1.16
CA LEU A 82 1.58 13.10 -0.10
C LEU A 82 0.67 14.21 -0.64
N ARG A 83 -0.59 14.25 -0.21
CA ARG A 83 -1.55 15.31 -0.56
C ARG A 83 -1.45 16.55 0.33
N ARG A 84 -0.66 16.50 1.40
CA ARG A 84 -0.33 17.67 2.23
C ARG A 84 0.91 18.35 1.67
#